data_AF-A0A917G0Y3-F1
#
_entry.id   AF-A0A917G0Y3-F1
#
_cell.length_a   1.000
_cell.length_b   1.000
_cell.length_c   1.000
_cell.angle_alpha   90.00
_cell.angle_beta   90.00
_cell.angle_gamma   90.00
#
_symmetry.space_group_name_H-M   'P 1'
#
loop_
_entity.id
_entity.type
_entity.pdbx_description
1 polymer ?
#
loop_
_entity_poly.entity_id
_entity_poly.type
_entity_poly.pdbx_seq_one_letter_code
_entity_poly.pdbx_strand_id
1 'polypeptide(L)'
;MTAVVIAYITVMSTCLFIAMGYDKTQAKKGKWRMEEATLHILAFCGGAIGGVLAMYLFRHKTRKNAFAFGFPLLAAIQTFIIVTLL
;
A
#
# COMPACT_ATOMS: atom_id res chain seq x y z
N MET A 1 -4.41 -1.83 -23.84
CA MET A 1 -5.03 -1.19 -22.66
C MET A 1 -4.54 -1.81 -21.35
N THR A 2 -4.40 -3.13 -21.26
CA THR A 2 -3.88 -3.86 -20.08
C THR A 2 -2.46 -3.46 -19.65
N ALA A 3 -1.53 -3.27 -20.59
CA ALA A 3 -0.15 -2.86 -20.27
C ALA A 3 -0.05 -1.51 -19.52
N VAL A 4 -0.93 -0.56 -19.84
CA VAL A 4 -0.99 0.76 -19.18
C VAL A 4 -1.49 0.61 -17.74
N VAL A 5 -2.48 -0.27 -17.52
CA VAL A 5 -3.02 -0.57 -16.18
C VAL A 5 -1.96 -1.23 -15.31
N ILE A 6 -1.22 -2.19 -15.85
CA ILE A 6 -0.13 -2.87 -15.12
C ILE A 6 0.97 -1.87 -14.75
N ALA A 7 1.43 -1.05 -15.71
CA ALA A 7 2.44 -0.03 -15.45
C ALA A 7 2.01 0.97 -14.37
N TYR A 8 0.75 1.43 -14.41
CA TYR A 8 0.19 2.33 -13.42
C TYR A 8 0.17 1.70 -12.01
N ILE A 9 -0.29 0.43 -11.89
CA ILE A 9 -0.33 -0.30 -10.61
C ILE A 9 1.08 -0.54 -10.07
N THR A 10 2.06 -0.85 -10.93
CA THR A 10 3.45 -1.02 -10.52
C THR A 10 4.00 0.28 -9.92
N VAL A 11 3.82 1.42 -10.59
CA VAL A 11 4.29 2.73 -10.10
C VAL A 11 3.65 3.06 -8.76
N MET A 12 2.33 2.92 -8.64
CA MET A 12 1.60 3.20 -7.40
C MET A 12 2.01 2.27 -6.25
N SER A 13 2.27 0.99 -6.56
CA SER A 13 2.77 0.02 -5.59
C SER A 13 4.17 0.37 -5.08
N THR A 14 5.07 0.79 -5.98
CA THR A 14 6.42 1.24 -5.59
C THR A 14 6.38 2.51 -4.75
N CYS A 15 5.55 3.51 -5.14
CA CYS A 15 5.37 4.72 -4.35
C CYS A 15 4.86 4.42 -2.93
N LEU A 16 3.85 3.56 -2.80
CA LEU A 16 3.30 3.21 -1.48
C LEU A 16 4.31 2.43 -0.63
N PHE A 17 5.08 1.54 -1.26
CA PHE A 17 6.12 0.79 -0.58
C PHE A 17 7.20 1.70 0.00
N ILE A 18 7.68 2.67 -0.78
CA ILE A 18 8.66 3.67 -0.34
C ILE A 18 8.08 4.54 0.76
N ALA A 19 6.83 5.00 0.63
CA ALA A 19 6.17 5.82 1.64
C ALA A 19 6.08 5.11 3.01
N MET A 20 5.72 3.82 3.05
CA MET A 20 5.71 3.03 4.28
C MET A 20 7.12 2.80 4.85
N GLY A 21 8.11 2.55 4.00
CA GLY A 21 9.50 2.41 4.44
C GLY A 21 10.07 3.71 5.01
N TYR A 22 9.71 4.84 4.40
CA TYR A 22 10.04 6.17 4.89
C TYR A 22 9.37 6.44 6.24
N ASP A 23 8.09 6.12 6.40
CA ASP A 23 7.38 6.28 7.67
C ASP A 23 8.05 5.50 8.82
N LYS A 24 8.49 4.26 8.56
CA LYS A 24 9.27 3.49 9.56
C LYS A 24 10.59 4.18 9.92
N THR A 25 11.25 4.81 8.96
CA THR A 25 12.50 5.54 9.18
C THR A 25 12.26 6.80 10.01
N GLN A 26 11.16 7.50 9.75
CA GLN A 26 10.74 8.68 10.52
C GLN A 26 10.33 8.30 11.95
N ALA A 27 9.69 7.15 12.14
CA ALA A 27 9.37 6.61 13.46
C ALA A 27 10.63 6.31 14.30
N LYS A 28 11.73 5.85 13.67
CA LYS A 28 13.03 5.67 14.35
C LYS A 28 13.73 6.99 14.67
N LYS A 29 13.54 8.01 13.83
CA LYS A 29 14.15 9.34 13.99
C LYS A 29 13.33 10.28 14.90
N GLY A 30 12.21 9.81 15.46
CA GLY A 30 11.32 10.64 16.28
C GLY A 30 10.66 11.81 15.54
N LYS A 31 10.63 11.74 14.20
CA LYS A 31 10.06 12.78 13.33
C LYS A 31 8.57 12.53 13.07
N TRP A 32 7.91 13.52 12.48
CA TRP A 32 6.50 13.46 12.11
C TRP A 32 6.18 12.19 11.32
N ARG A 33 5.17 11.45 11.77
CA ARG A 33 4.66 10.21 11.16
C ARG A 33 3.59 10.58 10.13
N MET A 34 3.60 9.91 8.98
CA MET A 34 2.55 10.05 7.97
C MET A 34 1.21 9.56 8.53
N GLU A 35 0.16 10.26 8.14
CA GLU A 35 -1.20 9.90 8.51
C GLU A 35 -1.62 8.57 7.86
N GLU A 36 -2.36 7.78 8.63
CA GLU A 36 -2.89 6.49 8.19
C GLU A 36 -3.81 6.64 6.96
N ALA A 37 -4.49 7.79 6.85
CA ALA A 37 -5.36 8.12 5.73
C ALA A 37 -4.58 8.22 4.40
N THR A 38 -3.40 8.85 4.38
CA THR A 38 -2.60 9.02 3.15
C THR A 38 -2.15 7.67 2.59
N LEU A 39 -1.76 6.74 3.47
CA LEU A 39 -1.36 5.38 3.12
C LEU A 39 -2.54 4.58 2.55
N HIS A 40 -3.73 4.73 3.13
CA HIS A 40 -4.96 4.11 2.61
C HIS A 40 -5.39 4.70 1.25
N ILE A 41 -5.25 6.02 1.05
CA ILE A 41 -5.56 6.66 -0.23
C ILE A 41 -4.62 6.15 -1.33
N LEU A 42 -3.31 6.06 -1.07
CA LEU A 42 -2.38 5.48 -2.05
C LEU A 42 -2.69 4.01 -2.35
N ALA A 43 -3.11 3.24 -1.34
CA ALA A 43 -3.54 1.86 -1.53
C ALA A 43 -4.76 1.80 -2.46
N PHE A 44 -5.76 2.65 -2.20
CA PHE A 44 -6.97 2.78 -3.01
C PHE A 44 -6.66 3.18 -4.46
N CYS A 45 -5.71 4.09 -4.67
CA CYS A 45 -5.33 4.59 -5.99
C CYS A 45 -4.54 3.59 -6.85
N GLY A 46 -4.15 2.40 -6.37
CA GLY A 46 -3.32 1.48 -7.17
C GLY A 46 -2.22 0.77 -6.39
N GLY A 47 -1.93 1.19 -5.16
CA GLY A 47 -0.75 0.77 -4.43
C GLY A 47 -0.96 -0.43 -3.51
N ALA A 48 -2.16 -1.02 -3.40
CA ALA A 48 -2.48 -1.97 -2.34
C ALA A 48 -1.52 -3.16 -2.27
N ILE A 49 -1.08 -3.69 -3.43
CA ILE A 49 -0.10 -4.78 -3.51
C ILE A 49 1.23 -4.37 -2.86
N GLY A 50 1.81 -3.23 -3.27
CA GLY A 50 3.03 -2.69 -2.68
C GLY A 50 2.87 -2.32 -1.21
N GLY A 51 1.68 -1.88 -0.81
CA GLY A 51 1.32 -1.59 0.58
C GLY A 51 1.30 -2.84 1.46
N VAL A 52 0.66 -3.94 1.02
CA VAL A 52 0.68 -5.22 1.74
C VAL A 52 2.11 -5.73 1.86
N LEU A 53 2.89 -5.66 0.76
CA LEU A 53 4.29 -6.10 0.75
C LEU A 53 5.15 -5.30 1.74
N ALA A 54 5.01 -3.98 1.75
CA ALA A 54 5.67 -3.09 2.70
C ALA A 54 5.22 -3.36 4.14
N MET A 55 3.94 -3.64 4.35
CA MET A 55 3.38 -3.91 5.68
C MET A 55 4.02 -5.16 6.30
N TYR A 56 4.15 -6.24 5.53
CA TYR A 56 4.85 -7.46 5.95
C TYR A 56 6.36 -7.24 6.13
N LEU A 57 7.03 -6.59 5.17
CA LEU A 57 8.48 -6.40 5.19
C LEU A 57 8.93 -5.48 6.33
N PHE A 58 8.23 -4.37 6.52
CA PHE A 58 8.54 -3.40 7.56
C PHE A 58 7.90 -3.76 8.91
N ARG A 59 7.07 -4.82 8.98
CA ARG A 59 6.25 -5.17 10.16
C ARG A 59 5.55 -3.94 10.73
N HIS A 60 5.08 -3.08 9.83
CA HIS A 60 4.58 -1.76 10.16
C HIS A 60 3.10 -1.86 10.53
N LYS A 61 2.76 -1.52 11.79
CA LYS A 61 1.37 -1.45 12.31
C LYS A 61 0.46 -2.63 11.94
N THR A 62 0.96 -3.86 12.04
CA THR A 62 0.15 -5.10 11.88
C THR A 62 -0.89 -5.31 12.97
N ARG A 63 -0.85 -4.55 14.07
CA ARG A 63 -1.78 -4.65 15.22
C ARG A 63 -2.92 -3.65 15.19
N LYS A 64 -2.91 -2.67 14.28
CA LYS A 64 -4.05 -1.76 14.13
C LYS A 64 -5.06 -2.38 13.17
N ASN A 65 -6.27 -2.63 13.65
CA ASN A 65 -7.35 -3.29 12.88
C ASN A 65 -7.60 -2.65 11.52
N ALA A 66 -7.52 -1.32 11.42
CA ALA A 66 -7.69 -0.59 10.16
C ALA A 66 -6.66 -1.00 9.10
N PHE A 67 -5.40 -1.21 9.50
CA PHE A 67 -4.32 -1.62 8.61
C PHE A 67 -4.37 -3.13 8.33
N ALA A 68 -4.64 -3.94 9.36
CA ALA A 68 -4.67 -5.40 9.26
C ALA A 68 -5.80 -5.93 8.37
N PHE A 69 -6.97 -5.27 8.35
CA PHE A 69 -8.07 -5.63 7.46
C PHE A 69 -8.14 -4.75 6.20
N GLY A 70 -7.84 -3.45 6.30
CA GLY A 70 -8.01 -2.52 5.19
C GLY A 70 -7.11 -2.82 4.00
N PHE A 71 -5.82 -3.05 4.23
CA PHE A 71 -4.86 -3.35 3.16
C PHE A 71 -5.15 -4.67 2.41
N PRO A 72 -5.35 -5.82 3.09
CA PRO A 72 -5.68 -7.05 2.39
C PRO A 72 -7.05 -7.02 1.70
N LEU A 73 -8.05 -6.32 2.27
CA LEU A 73 -9.35 -6.14 1.61
C LEU A 73 -9.22 -5.30 0.32
N LEU A 74 -8.49 -4.18 0.38
CA LEU A 74 -8.20 -3.34 -0.79
C LEU A 74 -7.40 -4.11 -1.85
N ALA A 75 -6.39 -4.86 -1.42
CA ALA A 75 -5.61 -5.70 -2.33
C ALA A 75 -6.47 -6.80 -2.97
N ALA A 76 -7.42 -7.40 -2.24
CA ALA A 76 -8.34 -8.40 -2.79
C ALA A 76 -9.27 -7.80 -3.85
N ILE A 77 -9.85 -6.63 -3.59
CA ILE A 77 -10.70 -5.90 -4.57
C ILE A 77 -9.88 -5.55 -5.82
N GLN A 78 -8.66 -5.04 -5.63
CA GLN A 78 -7.81 -4.63 -6.74
C GLN A 78 -7.33 -5.83 -7.56
N THR A 79 -7.01 -6.94 -6.91
CA THR A 79 -6.67 -8.21 -7.58
C THR A 79 -7.85 -8.75 -8.37
N PHE A 80 -9.07 -8.71 -7.80
CA PHE A 80 -10.28 -9.10 -8.51
C PHE A 80 -10.48 -8.25 -9.77
N ILE A 81 -10.40 -6.91 -9.66
CA ILE A 81 -10.52 -6.01 -10.81
C ILE A 81 -9.47 -6.32 -11.88
N ILE A 82 -8.21 -6.55 -11.49
CA ILE A 82 -7.15 -6.91 -12.43
C ILE A 82 -7.48 -8.22 -13.16
N VAL A 83 -7.91 -9.25 -12.44
CA VAL A 83 -8.26 -10.57 -13.01
C VAL A 83 -9.44 -10.47 -13.97
N THR A 84 -10.46 -9.67 -13.67
CA THR A 84 -11.61 -9.50 -14.56
C THR A 84 -11.30 -8.67 -15.81
N LEU A 85 -10.22 -7.88 -15.77
CA LEU A 85 -9.81 -6.95 -16.84
C LEU A 85 -8.69 -7.52 -17.73
N LEU A 86 -8.12 -8.68 -17.34
CA LEU A 86 -7.06 -9.41 -18.03
C LEU A 86 -7.66 -10.42 -19.02
#